data_AF-X0WQ47-F1
#
_entry.id   AF-X0WQ47-F1
#
_cell.length_a   1.000
_cell.length_b   1.000
_cell.length_c   1.000
_cell.angle_alpha   90.00
_cell.angle_beta   90.00
_cell.angle_gamma   90.00
#
_symmetry.space_group_name_H-M   'P 1'
#
loop_
_entity.id
_entity.type
_entity.pdbx_description
1 polymer ?
#
loop_
_entity_poly.entity_id
_entity_poly.type
_entity_poly.pdbx_seq_one_letter_code
_entity_poly.pdbx_strand_id
1 'polypeptide(L)'
;GADAFRYFLMREVSFGQDGNFSKDLLIKRINYDLANDLGNLVSRTAAMIAQYFNKEIPQSGIEKEEYDVELENFALKTIKKYYTQMNILSLNTALETIWQFIRRTNKYIDQTEPWILGRDSSQKERLSTILYNLAESIRLSTILIYPFMPVKAKEIWEQLGLESDLEKIRLDEDASWGKLKPGILVKPGKIIFPRIDTKKKEQKEAKEDKANIISYDEFKKIDLRVGKVISAEEVSGTDKLLKLEISLGEEKRTIVA
;
A
#
# COMPACT_ATOMS: atom_id res chain seq x y z
N GLY A 1 2.33 -4.21 -6.57
CA GLY A 1 3.34 -3.63 -7.48
C GLY A 1 4.70 -3.64 -6.80
N ALA A 2 5.77 -3.39 -7.55
CA ALA A 2 7.15 -3.47 -7.04
C ALA A 2 7.40 -2.54 -5.83
N ASP A 3 6.97 -1.27 -5.89
CA ASP A 3 7.17 -0.31 -4.80
C ASP A 3 6.50 -0.73 -3.49
N ALA A 4 5.26 -1.22 -3.55
CA ALA A 4 4.56 -1.72 -2.37
C ALA A 4 5.31 -2.90 -1.71
N PHE A 5 5.96 -3.73 -2.52
CA PHE A 5 6.78 -4.84 -2.02
C PHE A 5 8.13 -4.35 -1.47
N ARG A 6 8.81 -3.40 -2.13
CA ARG A 6 10.03 -2.75 -1.63
C ARG A 6 9.78 -2.10 -0.27
N TYR A 7 8.70 -1.33 -0.17
CA TYR A 7 8.25 -0.72 1.08
C TYR A 7 8.08 -1.78 2.17
N PHE A 8 7.31 -2.84 1.89
CA PHE A 8 7.06 -3.90 2.86
C PHE A 8 8.35 -4.54 3.38
N LEU A 9 9.27 -4.91 2.48
CA LEU A 9 10.53 -5.54 2.87
C LEU A 9 11.38 -4.63 3.76
N MET A 10 11.54 -3.37 3.36
CA MET A 10 12.35 -2.40 4.13
C MET A 10 11.67 -1.96 5.43
N ARG A 11 10.35 -2.16 5.53
CA ARG A 11 9.54 -1.79 6.69
C ARG A 11 9.49 -2.87 7.76
N GLU A 12 9.31 -4.12 7.35
CA GLU A 12 9.16 -5.26 8.26
C GLU A 12 10.48 -5.90 8.66
N VAL A 13 11.50 -5.83 7.78
CA VAL A 13 12.79 -6.44 8.05
C VAL A 13 13.75 -5.38 8.59
N SER A 14 14.09 -5.50 9.87
CA SER A 14 15.24 -4.79 10.43
C SER A 14 16.49 -5.25 9.69
N PHE A 15 17.21 -4.30 9.09
CA PHE A 15 18.41 -4.63 8.32
C PHE A 15 19.42 -5.38 9.20
N GLY A 16 19.83 -6.58 8.78
CA GLY A 16 20.73 -7.45 9.54
C GLY A 16 20.06 -8.48 10.46
N GLN A 17 18.73 -8.56 10.49
CA GLN A 17 17.97 -9.58 11.23
C GLN A 17 17.12 -10.45 10.30
N ASP A 18 16.74 -11.64 10.76
CA ASP A 18 15.81 -12.51 10.05
C ASP A 18 14.41 -11.87 10.00
N GLY A 19 13.84 -11.82 8.80
CA GLY A 19 12.52 -11.26 8.54
C GLY A 19 11.48 -12.34 8.24
N ASN A 20 10.34 -12.31 8.92
CA ASN A 20 9.22 -13.20 8.60
C ASN A 20 8.32 -12.55 7.53
N PHE A 21 8.30 -13.15 6.33
CA PHE A 21 7.34 -12.76 5.30
C PHE A 21 5.96 -13.35 5.59
N SER A 22 4.93 -12.49 5.60
CA SER A 22 3.54 -12.91 5.57
C SER A 22 2.76 -12.13 4.53
N LYS A 23 2.03 -12.86 3.68
CA LYS A 23 1.15 -12.28 2.67
C LYS A 23 0.05 -11.41 3.30
N ASP A 24 -0.44 -11.80 4.48
CA ASP A 24 -1.45 -11.04 5.21
C ASP A 24 -0.88 -9.73 5.75
N LEU A 25 0.35 -9.76 6.28
CA LEU A 25 1.06 -8.54 6.70
C LEU A 25 1.30 -7.61 5.51
N LEU A 26 1.71 -8.14 4.35
CA LEU A 26 1.89 -7.35 3.13
C LEU A 26 0.59 -6.67 2.72
N ILE A 27 -0.53 -7.41 2.71
CA ILE A 27 -1.84 -6.85 2.37
C ILE A 27 -2.27 -5.78 3.39
N LYS A 28 -2.03 -6.02 4.69
CA LYS A 28 -2.29 -5.02 5.74
C LYS A 28 -1.49 -3.74 5.50
N ARG A 29 -0.18 -3.82 5.24
CA ARG A 29 0.65 -2.64 4.96
C ARG A 29 0.22 -1.90 3.70
N ILE A 30 -0.17 -2.61 2.66
CA ILE A 30 -0.71 -1.98 1.45
C ILE A 30 -2.00 -1.22 1.75
N ASN A 31 -2.91 -1.83 2.51
CA ASN A 31 -4.22 -1.24 2.78
C ASN A 31 -4.16 -0.10 3.81
N TYR A 32 -3.43 -0.26 4.89
CA TYR A 32 -3.37 0.73 5.97
C TYR A 32 -2.31 1.79 5.68
N ASP A 33 -1.04 1.40 5.67
CA ASP A 33 0.06 2.35 5.52
C ASP A 33 0.00 3.05 4.15
N LEU A 34 -0.08 2.31 3.04
CA LEU A 34 0.01 2.91 1.71
C LEU A 34 -1.30 3.53 1.22
N ALA A 35 -2.41 2.78 1.23
CA ALA A 35 -3.67 3.26 0.70
C ALA A 35 -4.37 4.23 1.66
N ASN A 36 -4.54 3.86 2.93
CA ASN A 36 -5.32 4.67 3.86
C ASN A 36 -4.56 5.91 4.38
N ASP A 37 -3.25 5.82 4.63
CA ASP A 37 -2.51 6.98 5.15
C ASP A 37 -1.98 7.86 4.00
N LEU A 38 -1.02 7.37 3.22
CA LEU A 38 -0.35 8.19 2.19
C LEU A 38 -1.26 8.45 0.99
N GLY A 39 -1.90 7.42 0.45
CA GLY A 39 -2.76 7.51 -0.73
C GLY A 39 -3.92 8.48 -0.51
N ASN A 40 -4.66 8.33 0.59
CA ASN A 40 -5.75 9.24 0.93
C ASN A 40 -5.27 10.66 1.20
N LEU A 41 -4.13 10.85 1.88
CA LEU A 41 -3.58 12.18 2.14
C LEU A 41 -3.35 12.94 0.82
N VAL A 42 -2.71 12.29 -0.15
CA VAL A 42 -2.44 12.87 -1.47
C VAL A 42 -3.75 13.18 -2.19
N SER A 43 -4.66 12.20 -2.30
CA SER A 43 -5.90 12.39 -3.06
C SER A 43 -6.82 13.44 -2.43
N ARG A 44 -6.96 13.47 -1.09
CA ARG A 44 -7.79 14.46 -0.38
C ARG A 44 -7.24 15.86 -0.55
N THR A 45 -5.93 16.03 -0.37
CA THR A 45 -5.28 17.34 -0.50
C THR A 45 -5.41 17.88 -1.93
N ALA A 46 -5.07 17.07 -2.94
CA ALA A 46 -5.20 17.47 -4.35
C ALA A 46 -6.66 17.80 -4.72
N ALA A 47 -7.63 17.03 -4.22
CA ALA A 47 -9.04 17.30 -4.44
C ALA A 47 -9.50 18.62 -3.79
N MET A 48 -9.09 18.90 -2.55
CA MET A 48 -9.43 20.16 -1.87
C MET A 48 -8.81 21.37 -2.58
N ILE A 49 -7.55 21.28 -3.03
CA ILE A 49 -6.91 22.35 -3.83
C ILE A 49 -7.65 22.53 -5.16
N ALA A 50 -8.01 21.44 -5.83
CA ALA A 50 -8.80 21.49 -7.06
C ALA A 50 -10.16 22.17 -6.84
N GLN A 51 -10.83 21.87 -5.74
CA GLN A 51 -12.16 22.38 -5.41
C GLN A 51 -12.15 23.85 -4.97
N TYR A 52 -11.23 24.24 -4.09
CA TYR A 52 -11.28 25.55 -3.43
C TYR A 52 -10.37 26.62 -4.06
N PHE A 53 -9.35 26.22 -4.83
CA PHE A 53 -8.38 27.11 -5.44
C PHE A 53 -8.16 26.82 -6.93
N ASN A 54 -9.16 26.25 -7.62
CA ASN A 54 -9.10 25.99 -9.07
C ASN A 54 -7.86 25.20 -9.52
N LYS A 55 -7.43 24.23 -8.70
CA LYS A 55 -6.23 23.40 -8.87
C LYS A 55 -4.92 24.12 -8.62
N GLU A 56 -4.93 25.40 -8.31
CA GLU A 56 -3.73 26.17 -8.03
C GLU A 56 -3.30 25.99 -6.58
N ILE A 57 -2.07 25.56 -6.34
CA ILE A 57 -1.49 25.51 -5.00
C ILE A 57 -1.48 26.95 -4.45
N PRO A 58 -2.21 27.24 -3.37
CA PRO A 58 -2.33 28.60 -2.88
C PRO A 58 -1.03 29.13 -2.30
N GLN A 59 -0.88 30.45 -2.31
CA GLN A 59 0.08 31.13 -1.44
C GLN A 59 -0.36 30.96 0.01
N SER A 60 0.56 30.52 0.88
CA SER A 60 0.32 30.53 2.32
C SER A 60 0.02 31.95 2.79
N GLY A 61 -1.00 32.11 3.63
CA GLY A 61 -1.26 33.36 4.35
C GLY A 61 -0.11 33.74 5.28
N ILE A 62 -0.17 34.97 5.78
CA ILE A 62 0.91 35.56 6.60
C ILE A 62 0.89 34.97 8.02
N GLU A 63 -0.30 34.81 8.59
CA GLU A 63 -0.47 34.30 9.95
C GLU A 63 -0.45 32.77 9.99
N LYS A 64 0.29 32.25 10.97
CA LYS A 64 0.35 30.82 11.28
C LYS A 64 -0.26 30.58 12.65
N GLU A 65 -1.12 29.59 12.73
CA GLU A 65 -1.68 29.10 13.99
C GLU A 65 -0.79 28.02 14.62
N GLU A 66 -1.10 27.65 15.86
CA GLU A 66 -0.36 26.67 16.66
C GLU A 66 -0.12 25.37 15.88
N TYR A 67 -1.16 24.79 15.28
CA TYR A 67 -1.03 23.54 14.54
C TYR A 67 -0.19 23.63 13.27
N ASP A 68 -0.07 24.82 12.65
CA ASP A 68 0.77 25.06 11.48
C ASP A 68 2.24 25.00 11.89
N VAL A 69 2.56 25.73 12.96
CA VAL A 69 3.91 25.79 13.54
C VAL A 69 4.33 24.41 14.06
N GLU A 70 3.42 23.68 14.68
CA GLU A 70 3.69 22.29 15.10
C GLU A 70 4.01 21.38 13.91
N LEU A 71 3.23 21.47 12.82
CA LEU A 71 3.42 20.62 11.64
C LEU A 71 4.77 20.91 10.96
N GLU A 72 5.10 22.19 10.79
CA GLU A 72 6.39 22.63 10.25
C GLU A 72 7.56 22.12 11.11
N ASN A 73 7.48 22.32 12.42
CA ASN A 73 8.50 21.82 13.35
C ASN A 73 8.62 20.30 13.31
N PHE A 74 7.50 19.59 13.16
CA PHE A 74 7.49 18.13 13.01
C PHE A 74 8.18 17.71 11.71
N ALA A 75 7.94 18.41 10.60
CA ALA A 75 8.59 18.14 9.31
C ALA A 75 10.11 18.29 9.42
N LEU A 76 10.60 19.41 9.99
CA LEU A 76 12.04 19.66 10.16
C LEU A 76 12.70 18.61 11.06
N LYS A 77 12.02 18.21 12.15
CA LYS A 77 12.49 17.10 13.02
C LYS A 77 12.52 15.77 12.28
N THR A 78 11.53 15.51 11.43
CA THR A 78 11.42 14.29 10.62
C THR A 78 12.60 14.18 9.67
N ILE A 79 12.91 15.24 8.93
CA ILE A 79 14.04 15.29 7.98
C ILE A 79 15.37 15.01 8.71
N LYS A 80 15.61 15.65 9.85
CA LYS A 80 16.82 15.42 10.65
C LYS A 80 16.93 13.97 11.13
N LYS A 81 15.85 13.41 11.68
CA LYS A 81 15.82 12.01 12.16
C LYS A 81 16.05 11.04 11.02
N TYR A 82 15.35 11.24 9.90
CA TYR A 82 15.49 10.45 8.68
C TYR A 82 16.95 10.42 8.21
N TYR A 83 17.60 11.58 8.13
CA TYR A 83 19.01 11.68 7.75
C TYR A 83 19.92 10.84 8.66
N THR A 84 19.74 10.95 10.00
CA THR A 84 20.49 10.14 10.96
C THR A 84 20.27 8.64 10.75
N GLN A 85 19.02 8.21 10.54
CA GLN A 85 18.65 6.79 10.39
C GLN A 85 19.19 6.20 9.08
N MET A 86 19.15 6.98 7.99
CA MET A 86 19.70 6.57 6.69
C MET A 86 21.22 6.39 6.75
N ASN A 87 21.95 7.25 7.48
CA ASN A 87 23.41 7.14 7.62
C ASN A 87 23.87 5.90 8.40
N ILE A 88 23.00 5.33 9.25
CA ILE A 88 23.26 4.09 9.99
C ILE A 88 22.52 2.88 9.40
N LEU A 89 21.98 3.01 8.18
CA LEU A 89 21.23 1.96 7.48
C LEU A 89 20.01 1.41 8.25
N SER A 90 19.44 2.20 9.16
CA SER A 90 18.21 1.85 9.89
C SER A 90 16.96 2.18 9.06
N LEU A 91 16.81 1.45 7.94
CA LEU A 91 15.79 1.72 6.92
C LEU A 91 14.35 1.60 7.44
N ASN A 92 14.09 0.62 8.30
CA ASN A 92 12.78 0.40 8.91
C ASN A 92 12.37 1.58 9.82
N THR A 93 13.33 2.12 10.58
CA THR A 93 13.14 3.28 11.45
C THR A 93 13.03 4.58 10.64
N ALA A 94 13.75 4.69 9.54
CA ALA A 94 13.60 5.80 8.59
C ALA A 94 12.18 5.82 8.00
N LEU A 95 11.67 4.68 7.54
CA LEU A 95 10.29 4.55 7.07
C LEU A 95 9.26 4.83 8.18
N GLU A 96 9.49 4.39 9.42
CA GLU A 96 8.63 4.74 10.57
C GLU A 96 8.56 6.24 10.76
N THR A 97 9.71 6.91 10.71
CA THR A 97 9.82 8.36 10.91
C THR A 97 9.03 9.11 9.84
N ILE A 98 9.10 8.68 8.58
CA ILE A 98 8.28 9.22 7.50
C ILE A 98 6.78 8.99 7.77
N TRP A 99 6.41 7.78 8.20
CA TRP A 99 5.01 7.45 8.46
C TRP A 99 4.41 8.22 9.65
N GLN A 100 5.22 8.52 10.68
CA GLN A 100 4.82 9.41 11.76
C GLN A 100 4.48 10.81 11.24
N PHE A 101 5.25 11.32 10.29
CA PHE A 101 4.97 12.61 9.67
C PHE A 101 3.70 12.59 8.81
N ILE A 102 3.50 11.53 8.00
CA ILE A 102 2.27 11.33 7.23
C ILE A 102 1.04 11.28 8.16
N ARG A 103 1.12 10.55 9.28
CA ARG A 103 0.03 10.50 10.26
C ARG A 103 -0.19 11.84 10.96
N ARG A 104 0.87 12.59 11.31
CA ARG A 104 0.75 13.95 11.85
C ARG A 104 0.08 14.91 10.86
N THR A 105 0.37 14.75 9.57
CA THR A 105 -0.24 15.54 8.48
C THR A 105 -1.72 15.19 8.30
N ASN A 106 -2.08 13.90 8.34
CA ASN A 106 -3.50 13.51 8.37
C ASN A 106 -4.22 14.08 9.59
N LYS A 107 -3.62 14.01 10.78
CA LYS A 107 -4.18 14.62 12.00
C LYS A 107 -4.35 16.14 11.86
N TYR A 108 -3.42 16.83 11.19
CA TYR A 108 -3.53 18.26 10.90
C TYR A 108 -4.78 18.58 10.06
N ILE A 109 -5.09 17.76 9.05
CA ILE A 109 -6.34 17.88 8.28
C ILE A 109 -7.55 17.82 9.21
N ASP A 110 -7.58 16.84 10.12
CA ASP A 110 -8.71 16.64 11.01
C ASP A 110 -8.85 17.76 12.06
N GLN A 111 -7.73 18.33 12.51
CA GLN A 111 -7.72 19.44 13.47
C GLN A 111 -8.10 20.80 12.87
N THR A 112 -7.83 20.98 11.57
CA THR A 112 -8.06 22.27 10.88
C THR A 112 -9.35 22.29 10.07
N GLU A 113 -9.99 21.13 9.89
CA GLU A 113 -11.29 20.97 9.24
C GLU A 113 -11.47 21.81 7.95
N PRO A 114 -10.56 21.71 6.96
CA PRO A 114 -10.55 22.58 5.78
C PRO A 114 -11.83 22.50 4.94
N TRP A 115 -12.58 21.38 5.02
CA TRP A 115 -13.87 21.23 4.35
C TRP A 115 -14.99 22.10 4.93
N ILE A 116 -14.85 22.55 6.19
CA ILE A 116 -15.74 23.52 6.82
C ILE A 116 -15.32 24.93 6.40
N LEU A 117 -14.04 25.25 6.56
CA LEU A 117 -13.49 26.56 6.18
C LEU A 117 -13.71 26.89 4.70
N GLY A 118 -13.63 25.89 3.81
CA GLY A 118 -13.89 26.07 2.38
C GLY A 118 -15.34 26.40 2.00
N ARG A 119 -16.26 26.44 2.96
CA ARG A 119 -17.64 26.91 2.77
C ARG A 119 -17.81 28.40 3.08
N ASP A 120 -16.82 29.02 3.72
CA ASP A 120 -16.84 30.42 4.12
C ASP A 120 -15.76 31.21 3.37
N SER A 121 -16.20 32.14 2.53
CA SER A 121 -15.29 32.97 1.73
C SER A 121 -14.41 33.90 2.59
N SER A 122 -14.81 34.24 3.81
CA SER A 122 -14.01 35.08 4.71
C SER A 122 -12.79 34.33 5.26
N GLN A 123 -12.87 32.99 5.35
CA GLN A 123 -11.80 32.12 5.84
C GLN A 123 -10.81 31.69 4.75
N LYS A 124 -10.87 32.32 3.56
CA LYS A 124 -10.08 31.93 2.40
C LYS A 124 -8.57 31.98 2.66
N GLU A 125 -8.09 32.99 3.39
CA GLU A 125 -6.66 33.10 3.75
C GLU A 125 -6.24 31.97 4.69
N ARG A 126 -7.03 31.65 5.72
CA ARG A 126 -6.74 30.54 6.62
C ARG A 126 -6.67 29.21 5.86
N LEU A 127 -7.63 28.98 4.97
CA LEU A 127 -7.67 27.79 4.13
C LEU A 127 -6.46 27.71 3.19
N SER A 128 -5.99 28.85 2.68
CA SER A 128 -4.82 28.92 1.80
C SER A 128 -3.56 28.43 2.52
N THR A 129 -3.33 28.89 3.76
CA THR A 129 -2.24 28.40 4.64
C THR A 129 -2.33 26.89 4.87
N ILE A 130 -3.53 26.38 5.20
CA ILE A 130 -3.72 24.95 5.48
C ILE A 130 -3.40 24.10 4.24
N LEU A 131 -3.98 24.43 3.09
CA LEU A 131 -3.77 23.64 1.88
C LEU A 131 -2.34 23.74 1.35
N TYR A 132 -1.67 24.88 1.52
CA TYR A 132 -0.24 25.01 1.23
C TYR A 132 0.59 24.09 2.13
N ASN A 133 0.35 24.10 3.44
CA ASN A 133 1.06 23.25 4.41
C ASN A 133 0.88 21.76 4.11
N LEU A 134 -0.33 21.34 3.70
CA LEU A 134 -0.60 19.97 3.28
C LEU A 134 0.20 19.60 2.03
N ALA A 135 0.17 20.45 1.00
CA ALA A 135 0.92 20.21 -0.23
C ALA A 135 2.44 20.16 0.02
N GLU A 136 2.95 21.05 0.87
CA GLU A 136 4.37 21.07 1.26
C GLU A 136 4.75 19.81 2.05
N SER A 137 3.87 19.33 2.94
CA SER A 137 4.09 18.11 3.70
C SER A 137 4.11 16.87 2.80
N ILE A 138 3.26 16.83 1.77
CA ILE A 138 3.28 15.79 0.74
C ILE A 138 4.57 15.88 -0.09
N ARG A 139 5.00 17.09 -0.49
CA ARG A 139 6.26 17.29 -1.22
C ARG A 139 7.43 16.71 -0.44
N LEU A 140 7.57 17.09 0.82
CA LEU A 140 8.64 16.58 1.69
C LEU A 140 8.54 15.07 1.89
N SER A 141 7.34 14.53 2.18
CA SER A 141 7.13 13.09 2.31
C SER A 141 7.55 12.34 1.03
N THR A 142 7.25 12.91 -0.14
CA THR A 142 7.58 12.33 -1.45
C THR A 142 9.09 12.25 -1.68
N ILE A 143 9.84 13.30 -1.30
CA ILE A 143 11.30 13.30 -1.35
C ILE A 143 11.87 12.19 -0.46
N LEU A 144 11.35 12.06 0.76
CA LEU A 144 11.86 11.09 1.74
C LEU A 144 11.53 9.63 1.36
N ILE A 145 10.37 9.36 0.75
CA ILE A 145 10.02 8.00 0.30
C ILE A 145 10.68 7.60 -1.02
N TYR A 146 11.20 8.55 -1.81
CA TYR A 146 11.73 8.30 -3.15
C TYR A 146 12.73 7.13 -3.22
N PRO A 147 13.70 6.97 -2.29
CA PRO A 147 14.63 5.83 -2.31
C PRO A 147 13.95 4.46 -2.13
N PHE A 148 12.78 4.43 -1.50
CA PHE A 148 12.04 3.22 -1.16
C PHE A 148 11.02 2.87 -2.25
N MET A 149 10.29 3.88 -2.73
CA MET A 149 9.18 3.76 -3.69
C MET A 149 9.32 4.77 -4.84
N PRO A 150 10.30 4.59 -5.75
CA PRO A 150 10.62 5.60 -6.75
C PRO A 150 9.51 5.83 -7.77
N VAL A 151 8.79 4.77 -8.17
CA VAL A 151 7.71 4.89 -9.17
C VAL A 151 6.53 5.63 -8.56
N LYS A 152 6.11 5.26 -7.36
CA LYS A 152 4.98 5.90 -6.66
C LYS A 152 5.31 7.30 -6.18
N ALA A 153 6.55 7.57 -5.79
CA ALA A 153 7.00 8.92 -5.50
C ALA A 153 6.88 9.83 -6.74
N LYS A 154 7.30 9.37 -7.92
CA LYS A 154 7.12 10.11 -9.18
C LYS A 154 5.64 10.36 -9.50
N GLU A 155 4.79 9.35 -9.34
CA GLU A 155 3.34 9.53 -9.51
C GLU A 155 2.76 10.60 -8.54
N ILE A 156 3.19 10.63 -7.27
CA ILE A 156 2.76 11.67 -6.31
C ILE A 156 3.27 13.05 -6.73
N TRP A 157 4.53 13.14 -7.16
CA TRP A 157 5.17 14.37 -7.62
C TRP A 157 4.43 14.99 -8.81
N GLU A 158 4.05 14.15 -9.78
CA GLU A 158 3.23 14.54 -10.92
C GLU A 158 1.83 15.01 -10.49
N GLN A 159 1.20 14.37 -9.50
CA GLN A 159 -0.10 14.80 -8.97
C GLN A 159 -0.04 16.16 -8.26
N LEU A 160 1.09 16.50 -7.65
CA LEU A 160 1.33 17.86 -7.14
C LEU A 160 1.61 18.88 -8.25
N GLY A 161 1.72 18.45 -9.51
CA GLY A 161 2.05 19.32 -10.64
C GLY A 161 3.53 19.68 -10.74
N LEU A 162 4.40 18.98 -9.99
CA LEU A 162 5.84 19.23 -9.98
C LEU A 162 6.49 18.52 -11.18
N GLU A 163 7.26 19.27 -11.97
CA GLU A 163 7.88 18.79 -13.21
C GLU A 163 9.39 18.62 -13.10
N SER A 164 9.98 19.01 -11.97
CA SER A 164 11.40 18.78 -11.71
C SER A 164 11.70 17.30 -11.58
N ASP A 165 12.86 16.89 -12.08
CA ASP A 165 13.33 15.53 -11.97
C ASP A 165 13.66 15.17 -10.51
N LEU A 166 12.89 14.26 -9.93
CA LEU A 166 13.07 13.76 -8.56
C LEU A 166 14.45 13.15 -8.32
N GLU A 167 15.11 12.62 -9.36
CA GLU A 167 16.46 12.05 -9.24
C GLU A 167 17.52 13.12 -8.95
N LYS A 168 17.25 14.37 -9.31
CA LYS A 168 18.15 15.51 -9.11
C LYS A 168 17.88 16.24 -7.80
N ILE A 169 16.82 15.87 -7.08
CA ILE A 169 16.46 16.47 -5.80
C ILE A 169 17.47 16.02 -4.74
N ARG A 170 18.08 16.99 -4.06
CA ARG A 170 19.10 16.77 -3.04
C ARG A 170 18.49 16.93 -1.65
N LEU A 171 18.67 15.93 -0.79
CA LEU A 171 18.03 15.93 0.54
C LEU A 171 18.50 17.08 1.44
N ASP A 172 19.78 17.38 1.42
CA ASP A 172 20.45 18.46 2.16
C ASP A 172 20.01 19.86 1.70
N GLU A 173 19.64 20.00 0.44
CA GLU A 173 19.24 21.29 -0.13
C GLU A 173 17.72 21.42 -0.18
N ASP A 174 17.01 20.46 -0.77
CA ASP A 174 15.62 20.59 -1.20
C ASP A 174 14.58 20.12 -0.17
N ALA A 175 14.98 19.30 0.81
CA ALA A 175 14.10 18.86 1.89
C ALA A 175 14.08 19.85 3.05
N SER A 176 13.74 21.11 2.75
CA SER A 176 13.44 22.14 3.75
C SER A 176 11.99 22.59 3.60
N TRP A 177 11.38 23.02 4.71
CA TRP A 177 10.02 23.55 4.69
C TRP A 177 9.93 24.86 3.90
N GLY A 178 8.78 25.09 3.27
CA GLY A 178 8.45 26.32 2.56
C GLY A 178 9.05 26.44 1.15
N LYS A 179 9.58 25.35 0.57
CA LYS A 179 10.18 25.39 -0.78
C LYS A 179 9.20 25.14 -1.92
N LEU A 180 7.99 24.67 -1.64
CA LEU A 180 6.95 24.54 -2.66
C LEU A 180 6.58 25.91 -3.22
N LYS A 181 6.61 26.06 -4.54
CA LYS A 181 6.20 27.30 -5.19
C LYS A 181 4.67 27.35 -5.29
N PRO A 182 4.02 28.40 -4.79
CA PRO A 182 2.60 28.66 -5.07
C PRO A 182 2.34 28.86 -6.56
N GLY A 183 1.08 28.74 -6.98
CA GLY A 183 0.70 28.89 -8.38
C GLY A 183 0.81 27.61 -9.22
N ILE A 184 1.45 26.55 -8.70
CA ILE A 184 1.56 25.28 -9.42
C ILE A 184 0.18 24.62 -9.50
N LEU A 185 -0.17 24.10 -10.67
CA LEU A 185 -1.43 23.41 -10.88
C LEU A 185 -1.32 21.94 -10.49
N VAL A 186 -2.04 21.53 -9.44
CA VAL A 186 -2.18 20.11 -9.11
C VAL A 186 -2.87 19.36 -10.25
N LYS A 187 -2.49 18.10 -10.42
CA LYS A 187 -3.02 17.19 -11.44
C LYS A 187 -3.69 16.02 -10.71
N PRO A 188 -4.89 16.18 -10.10
CA PRO A 188 -5.57 15.09 -9.42
C PRO A 188 -5.67 13.88 -10.35
N GLY A 189 -5.16 12.74 -9.89
CA GLY A 189 -4.89 11.61 -10.75
C GLY A 189 -5.60 10.34 -10.29
N LYS A 190 -5.17 9.22 -10.88
CA LYS A 190 -5.61 7.88 -10.46
C LYS A 190 -5.21 7.61 -9.02
N ILE A 191 -5.94 6.71 -8.37
CA ILE A 191 -5.60 6.20 -7.04
C ILE A 191 -4.18 5.59 -7.09
N ILE A 192 -3.27 6.16 -6.30
CA ILE A 192 -1.84 5.80 -6.30
C ILE A 192 -1.62 4.40 -5.72
N PHE A 193 -2.35 4.09 -4.65
CA PHE A 193 -2.29 2.82 -3.93
C PHE A 193 -3.69 2.18 -3.88
N PRO A 194 -4.05 1.36 -4.88
CA PRO A 194 -5.32 0.65 -4.86
C PRO A 194 -5.32 -0.39 -3.72
N ARG A 195 -6.43 -0.44 -2.97
CA ARG A 195 -6.63 -1.42 -1.90
C ARG A 195 -6.71 -2.84 -2.48
N ILE A 196 -6.22 -3.80 -1.70
CA ILE A 196 -6.36 -5.22 -1.97
C ILE A 196 -7.54 -5.75 -1.16
N ASP A 197 -8.56 -6.26 -1.87
CA ASP A 197 -9.74 -6.86 -1.26
C ASP A 197 -9.49 -8.34 -0.96
N THR A 198 -9.42 -8.69 0.32
CA THR A 198 -9.17 -10.07 0.79
C THR A 198 -10.42 -10.93 0.80
N LYS A 199 -11.61 -10.32 0.90
CA LYS A 199 -12.90 -11.05 1.00
C LYS A 199 -13.19 -11.90 -0.24
N LYS A 200 -12.74 -11.44 -1.42
CA LYS A 200 -12.90 -12.20 -2.69
C LYS A 200 -12.05 -13.47 -2.76
N LYS A 201 -10.95 -13.55 -2.00
CA LYS A 201 -10.05 -14.72 -1.98
C LYS A 201 -10.57 -15.80 -1.04
N GLU A 202 -10.97 -15.42 0.17
CA GLU A 202 -11.61 -16.33 1.13
C GLU A 202 -12.88 -16.97 0.54
N GLN A 203 -13.68 -16.22 -0.23
CA GLN A 203 -14.85 -16.76 -0.94
C GLN A 203 -14.52 -17.73 -2.08
N LYS A 204 -13.33 -17.64 -2.69
CA LYS A 204 -12.88 -18.57 -3.73
C LYS A 204 -12.32 -19.85 -3.12
N GLU A 205 -11.44 -19.72 -2.13
CA GLU A 205 -10.86 -20.87 -1.40
C GLU A 205 -11.96 -21.66 -0.65
N ALA A 206 -12.90 -20.97 0.01
CA ALA A 206 -14.04 -21.63 0.66
C ALA A 206 -15.02 -22.29 -0.33
N LYS A 207 -15.02 -21.90 -1.62
CA LYS A 207 -15.81 -22.58 -2.66
C LYS A 207 -15.08 -23.79 -3.22
N GLU A 208 -13.77 -23.74 -3.39
CA GLU A 208 -12.95 -24.90 -3.79
C GLU A 208 -12.93 -25.98 -2.70
N ASP A 209 -12.78 -25.59 -1.43
CA ASP A 209 -12.87 -26.54 -0.31
C ASP A 209 -14.26 -27.18 -0.23
N LYS A 210 -15.34 -26.40 -0.39
CA LYS A 210 -16.70 -26.96 -0.43
C LYS A 210 -16.97 -27.86 -1.65
N ALA A 211 -16.33 -27.62 -2.78
CA ALA A 211 -16.50 -28.45 -3.98
C ALA A 211 -15.93 -29.86 -3.81
N ASN A 212 -14.95 -30.05 -2.91
CA ASN A 212 -14.32 -31.34 -2.61
C ASN A 212 -14.80 -31.99 -1.30
N ILE A 213 -15.77 -31.39 -0.61
CA ILE A 213 -16.37 -31.96 0.60
C ILE A 213 -17.67 -32.67 0.22
N ILE A 214 -17.68 -33.99 0.34
CA ILE A 214 -18.92 -34.78 0.28
C ILE A 214 -19.68 -34.66 1.60
N SER A 215 -21.00 -34.80 1.54
CA SER A 215 -21.83 -34.86 2.75
C SER A 215 -21.50 -36.10 3.59
N TYR A 216 -21.78 -36.05 4.89
CA TYR A 216 -21.62 -37.21 5.77
C TYR A 216 -22.48 -38.41 5.33
N ASP A 217 -23.65 -38.15 4.75
CA ASP A 217 -24.54 -39.19 4.23
C ASP A 217 -24.02 -39.80 2.92
N GLU A 218 -23.32 -39.04 2.08
CA GLU A 218 -22.58 -39.59 0.94
C GLU A 218 -21.37 -40.39 1.41
N PHE A 219 -20.64 -39.91 2.41
CA PHE A 219 -19.51 -40.64 3.00
C PHE A 219 -19.95 -42.00 3.57
N LYS A 220 -21.10 -42.06 4.26
CA LYS A 220 -21.68 -43.32 4.76
C LYS A 220 -22.01 -44.34 3.67
N LYS A 221 -22.24 -43.89 2.43
CA LYS A 221 -22.52 -44.78 1.28
C LYS A 221 -21.24 -45.34 0.66
N ILE A 222 -20.06 -44.84 1.04
CA ILE A 222 -18.79 -45.32 0.50
C ILE A 222 -18.42 -46.65 1.17
N ASP A 223 -18.24 -47.67 0.35
CA ASP A 223 -17.65 -48.95 0.75
C ASP A 223 -16.16 -48.96 0.39
N LEU A 224 -15.30 -48.70 1.37
CA LEU A 224 -13.85 -48.71 1.20
C LEU A 224 -13.32 -50.14 1.39
N ARG A 225 -12.79 -50.72 0.32
CA ARG A 225 -12.16 -52.04 0.34
C ARG A 225 -10.69 -51.95 -0.03
N VAL A 226 -9.86 -52.76 0.63
CA VAL A 226 -8.45 -52.92 0.29
C VAL A 226 -8.32 -54.12 -0.63
N GLY A 227 -7.69 -53.93 -1.79
CA GLY A 227 -7.44 -54.99 -2.76
C GLY A 227 -5.96 -55.13 -3.08
N LYS A 228 -5.52 -56.36 -3.34
CA LYS A 228 -4.14 -56.65 -3.79
C LYS A 228 -4.10 -56.64 -5.31
N VAL A 229 -3.22 -55.83 -5.88
CA VAL A 229 -2.92 -55.87 -7.32
C VAL A 229 -2.24 -57.20 -7.65
N ILE A 230 -2.82 -57.94 -8.59
CA ILE A 230 -2.32 -59.25 -9.04
C ILE A 230 -1.52 -59.08 -10.33
N SER A 231 -1.98 -58.22 -11.24
CA SER A 231 -1.29 -57.90 -12.49
C SER A 231 -1.60 -56.46 -12.94
N ALA A 232 -0.70 -55.91 -13.73
CA ALA A 232 -0.82 -54.61 -14.38
C ALA A 232 -0.29 -54.73 -15.81
N GLU A 233 -1.13 -54.46 -16.80
CA GLU A 233 -0.78 -54.55 -18.22
C GLU A 233 -1.09 -53.23 -18.93
N GLU A 234 -0.28 -52.85 -19.91
CA GLU A 234 -0.55 -51.69 -20.75
C GLU A 234 -1.77 -51.94 -21.65
N VAL A 235 -2.63 -50.93 -21.79
CA VAL A 235 -3.78 -51.02 -22.69
C VAL A 235 -3.34 -50.72 -24.11
N SER A 236 -3.56 -51.67 -25.02
CA SER A 236 -3.21 -51.51 -26.44
C SER A 236 -3.84 -50.24 -27.04
N GLY A 237 -3.01 -49.35 -27.55
CA GLY A 237 -3.44 -48.09 -28.20
C GLY A 237 -3.38 -46.85 -27.31
N THR A 238 -2.91 -46.95 -26.06
CA THR A 238 -2.65 -45.78 -25.21
C THR A 238 -1.51 -46.01 -24.23
N ASP A 239 -0.54 -45.09 -24.20
CA ASP A 239 0.61 -45.16 -23.30
C ASP A 239 0.29 -44.63 -21.89
N LYS A 240 -0.98 -44.25 -21.65
CA LYS A 240 -1.42 -43.52 -20.45
C LYS A 240 -2.34 -44.32 -19.53
N LEU A 241 -2.74 -45.54 -19.91
CA LEU A 241 -3.66 -46.34 -19.11
C LEU A 241 -3.09 -47.74 -18.87
N LEU A 242 -3.24 -48.20 -17.63
CA LEU A 242 -2.94 -49.55 -17.19
C LEU A 242 -4.24 -50.30 -16.87
N LYS A 243 -4.32 -51.54 -17.34
CA LYS A 243 -5.34 -52.51 -16.93
C LYS A 243 -4.82 -53.25 -15.71
N LEU A 244 -5.39 -52.97 -14.55
CA LEU A 244 -5.06 -53.60 -13.28
C LEU A 244 -6.06 -54.72 -12.97
N GLU A 245 -5.57 -55.92 -12.65
CA GLU A 245 -6.39 -56.92 -11.98
C GLU A 245 -6.14 -56.85 -10.47
N ILE A 246 -7.23 -56.70 -9.71
CA ILE A 246 -7.20 -56.52 -8.27
C ILE A 246 -8.02 -57.64 -7.61
N SER A 247 -7.41 -58.37 -6.68
CA SER A 247 -8.11 -59.31 -5.79
C SER A 247 -8.61 -58.57 -4.56
N LEU A 248 -9.89 -58.75 -4.25
CA LEU A 248 -10.55 -58.30 -3.03
C LEU A 248 -10.80 -59.49 -2.09
N GLY A 249 -9.91 -60.49 -2.08
CA GLY A 249 -10.11 -61.76 -1.38
C GLY A 249 -10.75 -62.79 -2.31
N GLU A 250 -12.05 -63.06 -2.13
CA GLU A 250 -12.80 -64.05 -2.92
C GLU A 250 -13.24 -63.54 -4.30
N GLU A 251 -13.24 -62.22 -4.51
CA GLU A 251 -13.60 -61.58 -5.78
C GLU A 251 -12.37 -61.00 -6.50
N LYS A 252 -12.38 -61.07 -7.83
CA LYS A 252 -11.44 -60.34 -8.70
C LYS A 252 -12.17 -59.24 -9.45
N ARG A 253 -11.56 -58.07 -9.54
CA ARG A 253 -12.04 -56.94 -10.35
C ARG A 253 -10.94 -56.43 -11.27
N THR A 254 -11.35 -55.95 -12.42
CA THR A 254 -10.48 -55.25 -13.36
C THR A 254 -10.76 -53.76 -13.30
N ILE A 255 -9.72 -52.95 -13.14
CA ILE A 255 -9.79 -51.49 -13.19
C ILE A 255 -8.88 -51.00 -14.31
N VAL A 256 -9.34 -50.03 -15.08
CA VAL A 256 -8.50 -49.30 -16.05
C VAL A 256 -8.28 -47.90 -15.48
N ALA A 257 -7.02 -47.54 -15.25
CA ALA A 257 -6.61 -46.27 -14.63
C ALA A 257 -5.33 -45.73 -15.26
#